data_AF-A0AAU4DEV9-F1
#
_entry.id   AF-A0AAU4DEV9-F1
#
_cell.length_a   1.000
_cell.length_b   1.000
_cell.length_c   1.000
_cell.angle_alpha   90.00
_cell.angle_beta   90.00
_cell.angle_gamma   90.00
#
_symmetry.space_group_name_H-M   'P 1'
#
loop_
_entity.id
_entity.type
_entity.pdbx_description
1 polymer ?
#
loop_
_entity_poly.entity_id
_entity_poly.type
_entity_poly.pdbx_seq_one_letter_code
_entity_poly.pdbx_strand_id
1 'polypeptide(L)'
;MAVRPTDHWRTGVAEEARALAAGQLGPDEAFMSRLFPDSLLRRTDEVLAAFETELGALDVASEAPSDARLLGAVRRVVLALNAVNEEHGGAGYETDERERLCDYIDTALTEAGVDLDALTARHGLGRHGITDEWRDW
;
A
#
# COMPACT_ATOMS: atom_id res chain seq x y z
N MET A 1 -7.43 11.96 3.04
CA MET A 1 -6.27 11.09 3.31
C MET A 1 -6.79 9.68 3.26
N ALA A 2 -6.36 8.97 2.22
CA ALA A 2 -6.59 7.55 2.03
C ALA A 2 -6.32 6.80 3.35
N VAL A 3 -7.20 5.86 3.68
CA VAL A 3 -7.01 4.99 4.85
C VAL A 3 -5.89 4.02 4.50
N ARG A 4 -4.88 3.90 5.36
CA ARG A 4 -3.76 2.98 5.08
C ARG A 4 -4.25 1.53 5.12
N PRO A 5 -3.82 0.65 4.20
CA PRO A 5 -4.18 -0.77 4.24
C PRO A 5 -3.82 -1.45 5.57
N THR A 6 -2.74 -1.01 6.20
CA THR A 6 -2.28 -1.49 7.51
C THR A 6 -3.27 -1.21 8.64
N ASP A 7 -4.11 -0.18 8.56
CA ASP A 7 -5.17 0.09 9.55
C ASP A 7 -6.29 -0.96 9.48
N HIS A 8 -6.63 -1.40 8.27
CA HIS A 8 -7.58 -2.50 8.07
C HIS A 8 -7.03 -3.80 8.65
N TRP A 9 -5.76 -4.12 8.37
CA TRP A 9 -5.12 -5.34 8.88
C TRP A 9 -5.00 -5.33 10.41
N ARG A 10 -4.64 -4.20 11.01
CA ARG A 10 -4.62 -4.03 12.48
C ARG A 10 -5.99 -4.22 13.12
N THR A 11 -7.04 -3.71 12.46
CA THR A 11 -8.42 -3.89 12.92
C THR A 11 -8.76 -5.38 12.99
N GLY A 12 -8.43 -6.13 11.95
CA GLY A 12 -8.61 -7.59 11.93
C GLY A 12 -7.82 -8.33 13.01
N VAL A 13 -6.55 -7.97 13.23
CA VAL A 13 -5.73 -8.51 14.33
C VAL A 13 -6.39 -8.24 15.70
N ALA A 14 -6.89 -7.02 15.91
CA ALA A 14 -7.54 -6.63 17.16
C ALA A 14 -8.92 -7.28 17.36
N GLU A 15 -9.66 -7.54 16.28
CA GLU A 15 -10.91 -8.30 16.31
C GLU A 15 -10.69 -9.76 16.70
N GLU A 16 -9.72 -10.40 16.07
CA GLU A 16 -9.38 -11.80 16.35
C GLU A 16 -8.88 -11.96 17.79
N ALA A 17 -8.02 -11.05 18.27
CA ALA A 17 -7.56 -11.04 19.65
C ALA A 17 -8.71 -10.90 20.67
N ARG A 18 -9.73 -10.08 20.35
CA ARG A 18 -10.93 -9.94 21.19
C ARG A 18 -11.77 -11.21 21.20
N ALA A 19 -11.96 -11.85 20.04
CA ALA A 19 -12.69 -13.10 19.92
C ALA A 19 -12.01 -14.25 20.70
N LEU A 20 -10.67 -14.33 20.65
CA LEU A 20 -9.87 -15.27 21.44
C LEU A 20 -10.04 -15.04 22.95
N ALA A 21 -9.91 -13.78 23.39
CA ALA A 21 -10.08 -13.44 24.81
C ALA A 21 -11.50 -13.74 25.32
N ALA A 22 -12.50 -13.63 24.45
CA ALA A 22 -13.89 -13.98 24.74
C ALA A 22 -14.19 -15.49 24.64
N GLY A 23 -13.23 -16.32 24.21
CA GLY A 23 -13.42 -17.76 23.97
C GLY A 23 -14.35 -18.07 22.79
N GLN A 24 -14.56 -17.10 21.90
CA GLN A 24 -15.39 -17.23 20.69
C GLN A 24 -14.61 -17.75 19.49
N LEU A 25 -13.28 -17.78 19.59
CA LEU A 25 -12.36 -18.28 18.59
C LEU A 25 -11.35 -19.21 19.26
N GLY A 26 -11.00 -20.32 18.62
CA GLY A 26 -9.93 -21.20 19.08
C GLY A 26 -8.54 -20.62 18.79
N PRO A 27 -7.50 -20.89 19.61
CA PRO A 27 -6.13 -20.46 19.32
C PRO A 27 -5.57 -20.93 17.97
N ASP A 28 -6.06 -22.06 17.46
CA ASP A 28 -5.67 -22.62 16.17
C ASP A 28 -6.36 -21.93 14.98
N GLU A 29 -7.46 -21.24 15.23
CA GLU A 29 -8.17 -20.37 14.27
C GLU A 29 -7.62 -18.93 14.28
N ALA A 30 -6.64 -18.71 15.18
CA ALA A 30 -5.72 -17.62 15.46
C ALA A 30 -4.84 -17.05 14.33
N PHE A 31 -5.31 -16.76 13.11
CA PHE A 31 -4.41 -16.55 11.98
C PHE A 31 -3.95 -15.11 11.75
N MET A 32 -4.74 -14.09 12.10
CA MET A 32 -4.47 -12.71 11.69
C MET A 32 -3.15 -12.18 12.24
N SER A 33 -2.76 -12.53 13.47
CA SER A 33 -1.46 -12.10 14.02
C SER A 33 -0.25 -12.78 13.36
N ARG A 34 -0.48 -13.91 12.68
CA ARG A 34 0.56 -14.64 11.92
C ARG A 34 0.67 -14.11 10.50
N LEU A 35 -0.47 -13.78 9.87
CA LEU A 35 -0.52 -13.16 8.54
C LEU A 35 -0.03 -11.72 8.56
N PHE A 36 -0.36 -10.97 9.62
CA PHE A 36 -0.01 -9.56 9.79
C PHE A 36 0.84 -9.36 11.04
N PRO A 37 2.07 -9.89 11.08
CA PRO A 37 2.97 -9.65 12.19
C PRO A 37 3.30 -8.16 12.28
N ASP A 38 3.56 -7.66 13.48
CA ASP A 38 3.87 -6.24 13.72
C ASP A 38 5.05 -5.75 12.86
N SER A 39 6.02 -6.63 12.59
CA SER A 39 7.15 -6.32 11.70
C SER A 39 6.69 -5.95 10.28
N LEU A 40 5.76 -6.71 9.70
CA LEU A 40 5.21 -6.44 8.38
C LEU A 40 4.49 -5.09 8.40
N LEU A 41 3.55 -4.94 9.33
CA LEU A 41 2.70 -3.74 9.45
C LEU A 41 3.53 -2.46 9.60
N ARG A 42 4.54 -2.47 10.46
CA ARG A 42 5.42 -1.32 10.68
C ARG A 42 6.25 -1.01 9.44
N ARG A 43 6.80 -2.03 8.77
CA ARG A 43 7.63 -1.84 7.57
C ARG A 43 6.80 -1.30 6.41
N THR A 44 5.58 -1.80 6.21
CA THR A 44 4.64 -1.26 5.23
C THR A 44 4.31 0.20 5.54
N ASP A 45 4.01 0.55 6.80
CA ASP A 45 3.72 1.94 7.18
C ASP A 45 4.89 2.89 6.95
N GLU A 46 6.13 2.46 7.19
CA GLU A 46 7.32 3.25 6.91
C GLU A 46 7.44 3.56 5.41
N VAL A 47 7.14 2.58 4.56
CA VAL A 47 7.15 2.74 3.10
C VAL A 47 6.04 3.69 2.65
N LEU A 48 4.82 3.53 3.16
CA LEU A 48 3.69 4.40 2.81
C LEU A 48 3.90 5.84 3.31
N ALA A 49 4.43 6.02 4.52
CA ALA A 49 4.73 7.34 5.06
C ALA A 49 5.82 8.07 4.26
N ALA A 50 6.83 7.35 3.78
CA ALA A 50 7.86 7.91 2.91
C ALA A 50 7.27 8.37 1.56
N PHE A 51 6.36 7.56 0.99
CA PHE A 51 5.65 7.92 -0.23
C PHE A 51 4.75 9.16 -0.04
N GLU A 52 3.97 9.23 1.03
CA GLU A 52 3.15 10.41 1.36
C GLU A 52 3.99 11.67 1.52
N THR A 53 5.13 11.56 2.19
CA THR A 53 6.08 12.68 2.36
C THR A 53 6.62 13.14 1.01
N GLU A 54 6.95 12.20 0.13
CA GLU A 54 7.40 12.49 -1.22
C GLU A 54 6.31 13.17 -2.05
N LEU A 55 5.06 12.70 -1.99
CA LEU A 55 3.93 13.35 -2.67
C LEU A 55 3.72 14.79 -2.19
N GLY A 56 3.79 15.03 -0.87
CA GLY A 56 3.70 16.37 -0.31
C GLY A 56 4.82 17.30 -0.80
N ALA A 57 6.02 16.77 -1.04
CA ALA A 57 7.16 17.53 -1.55
C ALA A 57 7.10 17.79 -3.08
N LEU A 58 6.24 17.10 -3.82
CA LEU A 58 6.05 17.32 -5.25
C LEU A 58 5.20 18.56 -5.56
N ASP A 59 4.57 19.17 -4.55
CA ASP A 59 3.75 20.39 -4.64
C ASP A 59 2.77 20.40 -5.83
N VAL A 60 2.11 19.25 -6.01
CA VAL A 60 1.16 18.99 -7.11
C VAL A 60 0.02 20.00 -7.17
N ALA A 61 -0.31 20.61 -6.03
CA ALA A 61 -1.36 21.61 -5.90
C ALA A 61 -0.95 23.00 -6.43
N SER A 62 0.35 23.32 -6.48
CA SER A 62 0.84 24.64 -6.88
C SER A 62 1.46 24.63 -8.29
N GLU A 63 2.17 23.56 -8.65
CA GLU A 63 2.76 23.36 -9.97
C GLU A 63 2.66 21.89 -10.36
N ALA A 64 2.18 21.60 -11.57
CA ALA A 64 2.05 20.22 -12.03
C ALA A 64 3.46 19.57 -12.15
N PRO A 65 3.82 18.58 -11.33
CA PRO A 65 5.10 17.89 -11.45
C PRO A 65 5.16 17.14 -12.78
N SER A 66 6.36 16.94 -13.30
CA SER A 66 6.54 16.14 -14.51
C SER A 66 6.14 14.68 -14.25
N ASP A 67 5.59 14.03 -15.29
CA ASP A 67 5.25 12.60 -15.26
C ASP A 67 6.40 11.74 -14.75
N ALA A 68 7.64 12.06 -15.13
CA ALA A 68 8.83 11.34 -14.67
C ALA A 68 9.02 11.40 -13.15
N ARG A 69 8.67 12.52 -12.49
CA ARG A 69 8.75 12.63 -11.03
C ARG A 69 7.65 11.82 -10.36
N LEU A 70 6.43 11.89 -10.89
CA LEU A 70 5.28 11.11 -10.40
C LEU A 70 5.53 9.59 -10.52
N LEU A 71 5.86 9.12 -11.73
CA LEU A 71 6.20 7.72 -11.99
C LEU A 71 7.42 7.28 -11.17
N GLY A 72 8.39 8.17 -10.95
CA GLY A 72 9.52 7.90 -10.07
C GLY A 72 9.10 7.62 -8.62
N ALA A 73 8.13 8.38 -8.09
CA ALA A 73 7.61 8.17 -6.74
C ALA A 73 6.83 6.85 -6.63
N VAL A 74 5.98 6.55 -7.63
CA VAL A 74 5.26 5.27 -7.73
C VAL A 74 6.23 4.10 -7.78
N ARG A 75 7.24 4.18 -8.65
CA ARG A 75 8.28 3.14 -8.74
C ARG A 75 8.98 2.91 -7.40
N ARG A 76 9.36 3.97 -6.70
CA ARG A 76 10.05 3.85 -5.40
C ARG A 76 9.19 3.15 -4.35
N VAL A 77 7.91 3.52 -4.24
CA VAL A 77 7.02 2.90 -3.26
C VAL A 77 6.76 1.43 -3.60
N VAL A 78 6.51 1.09 -4.88
CA VAL A 78 6.28 -0.30 -5.30
C VAL A 78 7.52 -1.17 -5.05
N LEU A 79 8.72 -0.71 -5.42
CA LEU A 79 9.94 -1.47 -5.18
C LEU A 79 10.23 -1.65 -3.67
N ALA A 80 9.92 -0.65 -2.86
CA ALA A 80 10.06 -0.78 -1.41
C ALA A 80 9.03 -1.76 -0.82
N LEU A 81 7.81 -1.80 -1.36
CA LEU A 81 6.79 -2.78 -0.99
C LEU A 81 7.19 -4.21 -1.40
N ASN A 82 7.76 -4.41 -2.60
CA ASN A 82 8.35 -5.69 -3.00
C ASN A 82 9.42 -6.13 -2.01
N ALA A 83 10.31 -5.22 -1.59
CA ALA A 83 11.34 -5.53 -0.61
C ALA A 83 10.74 -5.95 0.75
N VAL A 84 9.66 -5.31 1.21
CA VAL A 84 8.94 -5.73 2.41
C VAL A 84 8.33 -7.12 2.23
N ASN A 85 7.78 -7.44 1.04
CA ASN A 85 7.27 -8.79 0.76
C ASN A 85 8.37 -9.85 0.88
N GLU A 86 9.53 -9.59 0.27
CA GLU A 86 10.71 -10.46 0.32
C GLU A 86 11.29 -10.61 1.73
N GLU A 87 11.34 -9.53 2.52
CA GLU A 87 11.71 -9.57 3.95
C GLU A 87 10.83 -10.56 4.75
N HIS A 88 9.60 -10.81 4.26
CA HIS A 88 8.62 -11.72 4.86
C HIS A 88 8.43 -13.01 4.02
N GLY A 89 9.46 -13.42 3.26
CA GLY A 89 9.50 -14.70 2.56
C GLY A 89 8.71 -14.75 1.25
N GLY A 90 8.39 -13.59 0.67
CA GLY A 90 7.63 -13.49 -0.58
C GLY A 90 6.12 -13.74 -0.42
N ALA A 91 5.64 -13.85 0.82
CA ALA A 91 4.23 -14.12 1.16
C ALA A 91 3.71 -13.16 2.24
N GLY A 92 4.29 -11.96 2.32
CA GLY A 92 3.83 -10.91 3.23
C GLY A 92 2.50 -10.28 2.77
N TYR A 93 2.21 -10.34 1.48
CA TYR A 93 0.98 -9.79 0.91
C TYR A 93 0.33 -10.80 -0.02
N GLU A 94 -0.90 -11.20 0.31
CA GLU A 94 -1.72 -12.01 -0.59
C GLU A 94 -2.38 -11.13 -1.66
N THR A 95 -3.19 -11.73 -2.54
CA THR A 95 -3.88 -11.03 -3.63
C THR A 95 -4.66 -9.80 -3.14
N ASP A 96 -5.46 -9.93 -2.09
CA ASP A 96 -6.30 -8.85 -1.57
C ASP A 96 -5.46 -7.72 -0.93
N GLU A 97 -4.35 -8.06 -0.28
CA GLU A 97 -3.40 -7.08 0.28
C GLU A 97 -2.73 -6.28 -0.84
N ARG A 98 -2.29 -6.96 -1.90
CA ARG A 98 -1.66 -6.33 -3.07
C ARG A 98 -2.63 -5.38 -3.77
N GLU A 99 -3.89 -5.78 -3.95
CA GLU A 99 -4.93 -4.93 -4.51
C GLU A 99 -5.17 -3.68 -3.65
N ARG A 100 -5.31 -3.84 -2.33
CA ARG A 100 -5.46 -2.71 -1.39
C ARG A 100 -4.28 -1.75 -1.43
N LEU A 101 -3.07 -2.25 -1.59
CA LEU A 101 -1.86 -1.42 -1.70
C LEU A 101 -1.82 -0.63 -3.00
N CYS A 102 -2.24 -1.24 -4.12
CA CYS A 102 -2.38 -0.54 -5.40
C CYS A 102 -3.46 0.55 -5.31
N ASP A 103 -4.64 0.19 -4.80
CA ASP A 103 -5.74 1.14 -4.60
C ASP A 103 -5.34 2.31 -3.68
N TYR A 104 -4.53 2.05 -2.65
CA TYR A 104 -4.00 3.08 -1.78
C TYR A 104 -3.10 4.07 -2.53
N ILE A 105 -2.17 3.57 -3.35
CA ILE A 105 -1.26 4.41 -4.15
C ILE A 105 -2.06 5.28 -5.12
N ASP A 106 -3.05 4.70 -5.80
CA ASP A 106 -3.92 5.42 -6.74
C ASP A 106 -4.75 6.49 -6.02
N THR A 107 -5.32 6.14 -4.88
CA THR A 107 -6.11 7.08 -4.07
C THR A 107 -5.24 8.22 -3.55
N ALA A 108 -4.04 7.93 -3.06
CA ALA A 108 -3.11 8.94 -2.54
C ALA A 108 -2.66 9.92 -3.63
N LEU A 109 -2.38 9.43 -4.85
CA LEU A 109 -2.08 10.29 -6.00
C LEU A 109 -3.27 11.17 -6.39
N THR A 110 -4.47 10.59 -6.44
CA THR A 110 -5.70 11.32 -6.76
C THR A 110 -5.99 12.41 -5.72
N GLU A 111 -5.87 12.10 -4.44
CA GLU A 111 -6.04 13.05 -3.34
C GLU A 111 -4.97 14.15 -3.34
N ALA A 112 -3.76 13.85 -3.81
CA ALA A 112 -2.71 14.85 -4.05
C ALA A 112 -3.02 15.76 -5.26
N GLY A 113 -4.09 15.51 -6.01
CA GLY A 113 -4.51 16.31 -7.16
C GLY A 113 -3.94 15.83 -8.50
N VAL A 114 -3.37 14.62 -8.55
CA VAL A 114 -2.90 14.02 -9.81
C VAL A 114 -4.10 13.54 -10.62
N ASP A 115 -4.19 13.98 -11.87
CA ASP A 115 -5.11 13.39 -12.84
C ASP A 115 -4.53 12.05 -13.35
N LEU A 116 -4.87 10.98 -12.63
CA LEU A 116 -4.38 9.62 -12.93
C LEU A 116 -4.86 9.10 -14.28
N ASP A 117 -6.08 9.42 -14.69
CA ASP A 117 -6.61 9.01 -16.00
C ASP A 117 -5.79 9.66 -17.12
N ALA A 118 -5.51 10.96 -17.01
CA ALA A 118 -4.67 11.64 -17.98
C ALA A 118 -3.22 11.14 -17.94
N LEU A 119 -2.66 10.86 -16.75
CA LEU A 119 -1.31 10.31 -16.60
C LEU A 119 -1.21 8.93 -17.27
N THR A 120 -2.07 7.98 -16.90
CA THR A 120 -2.05 6.62 -17.45
C THR A 120 -2.28 6.63 -18.96
N ALA A 121 -3.20 7.45 -19.47
CA ALA A 121 -3.44 7.60 -20.91
C ALA A 121 -2.20 8.09 -21.68
N ARG A 122 -1.42 9.05 -21.14
CA ARG A 122 -0.18 9.54 -21.77
C ARG A 122 0.90 8.47 -21.87
N HIS A 123 0.89 7.48 -20.98
CA HIS A 123 1.85 6.38 -20.94
C HIS A 123 1.30 5.07 -21.53
N GLY A 124 0.09 5.08 -22.09
CA GLY A 124 -0.53 3.89 -22.68
C GLY A 124 -0.90 2.81 -21.66
N LEU A 125 -1.06 3.19 -20.39
CA LEU A 125 -1.43 2.31 -19.29
C LEU A 125 -2.95 2.28 -19.10
N GLY A 126 -3.47 1.17 -18.57
CA GLY A 126 -4.85 1.11 -18.06
C GLY A 126 -5.00 1.94 -16.78
N ARG A 127 -6.23 2.26 -16.37
CA ARG A 127 -6.51 3.12 -15.21
C ARG A 127 -5.81 2.66 -13.91
N HIS A 128 -5.68 1.34 -13.76
CA HIS A 128 -5.09 0.66 -12.59
C HIS A 128 -3.66 0.18 -12.86
N GLY A 129 -3.08 0.61 -13.99
CA GLY A 129 -1.82 0.08 -14.49
C GLY A 129 -0.58 0.83 -14.01
N ILE A 130 -0.75 1.89 -13.19
CA ILE A 130 0.35 2.78 -12.81
C ILE A 130 1.44 2.07 -12.00
N THR A 131 1.07 1.03 -11.27
CA THR A 131 2.01 0.21 -10.50
C THR A 131 2.58 -0.98 -11.28
N ASP A 132 1.91 -1.41 -12.36
CA ASP A 132 2.07 -2.73 -12.98
C ASP A 132 3.51 -3.05 -13.39
N GLU A 133 4.23 -2.07 -13.92
CA GLU A 133 5.59 -2.26 -14.42
C GLU A 133 6.57 -2.77 -13.35
N TRP A 134 6.34 -2.45 -12.07
CA TRP A 134 7.29 -2.71 -11.00
C TRP A 134 6.80 -3.72 -9.95
N ARG A 135 5.62 -4.33 -10.13
CA ARG A 135 5.09 -5.31 -9.19
C ARG A 135 5.75 -6.67 -9.42
N ASP A 136 6.54 -7.13 -8.44
CA ASP A 136 7.19 -8.45 -8.46
C ASP A 136 6.65 -9.41 -7.37
N TRP A 137 5.92 -8.85 -6.40
CA TRP A 137 5.25 -9.53 -5.28
C TRP A 137 3.93 -10.23 -5.63
#